data_AF-A0A1Q7BVV6-F1
#
_entry.id   AF-A0A1Q7BVV6-F1
#
_cell.length_a   1.000
_cell.length_b   1.000
_cell.length_c   1.000
_cell.angle_alpha   90.00
_cell.angle_beta   90.00
_cell.angle_gamma   90.00
#
_symmetry.space_group_name_H-M   'P 1'
#
loop_
_entity.id
_entity.type
_entity.pdbx_description
1 polymer ?
#
loop_
_entity_poly.entity_id
_entity_poly.type
_entity_poly.pdbx_seq_one_letter_code
_entity_poly.pdbx_strand_id
1 'polypeptide(L)'
;MLRREQSWAGPEPASFRAIPNKPAFQFNGQPTWAEFILLRLLERDGWKGAWVKNWRGRAFWRDVLEVCELPSSASALFRQIEKRAAGRGGGCWDIFVSRGDEFLFIESKKRGKDKATLTQRIWLESALDEGIPLASFVIVEWLRTDMG
;
A
#
# COMPACT_ATOMS: atom_id res chain seq x y z
N MET A 1 16.38 -3.46 9.38
CA MET A 1 15.87 -3.29 10.76
C MET A 1 14.54 -4.04 10.87
N LEU A 2 14.36 -4.88 11.89
CA LEU A 2 13.10 -5.58 12.13
C LEU A 2 12.24 -4.72 13.07
N ARG A 3 11.05 -4.30 12.64
CA ARG A 3 10.07 -3.58 13.47
C ARG A 3 9.04 -4.56 14.04
N ARG A 4 8.62 -4.36 15.28
CA ARG A 4 7.57 -5.17 15.92
C ARG A 4 6.46 -4.24 16.39
N GLU A 5 5.24 -4.57 16.00
CA GLU A 5 4.03 -3.90 16.47
C GLU A 5 3.20 -4.89 17.27
N GLN A 6 2.49 -4.38 18.26
CA GLN A 6 1.56 -5.19 19.05
C GLN A 6 0.24 -5.35 18.28
N SER A 7 -0.46 -6.46 18.49
CA SER A 7 -1.85 -6.56 18.05
C SER A 7 -2.73 -5.56 18.81
N TRP A 8 -3.74 -5.03 18.15
CA TRP A 8 -4.72 -4.20 18.82
C TRP A 8 -5.60 -5.06 19.76
N ALA A 9 -5.70 -4.67 21.02
CA ALA A 9 -6.48 -5.40 22.04
C ALA A 9 -7.84 -4.76 22.35
N GLY A 10 -8.08 -3.54 21.86
CA GLY A 10 -9.32 -2.81 22.08
C GLY A 10 -10.41 -3.13 21.06
N PRO A 11 -11.59 -2.50 21.18
CA PRO A 11 -12.61 -2.56 20.13
C PRO A 11 -12.07 -1.94 18.84
N GLU A 12 -12.30 -2.59 17.70
CA GLU A 12 -11.94 -2.04 16.40
C GLU A 12 -12.92 -0.94 15.96
N PRO A 13 -12.46 0.12 15.28
CA PRO A 13 -13.34 1.13 14.71
C PRO A 13 -14.32 0.51 13.71
N ALA A 14 -15.55 1.01 13.66
CA ALA A 14 -16.56 0.51 12.73
C ALA A 14 -16.12 0.56 11.26
N SER A 15 -15.28 1.53 10.89
CA SER A 15 -14.71 1.69 9.55
C SER A 15 -13.89 0.48 9.09
N PHE A 16 -13.30 -0.29 10.02
CA PHE A 16 -12.47 -1.45 9.67
C PHE A 16 -13.28 -2.56 9.01
N ARG A 17 -14.60 -2.58 9.23
CA ARG A 17 -15.53 -3.49 8.53
C ARG A 17 -15.56 -3.28 7.01
N ALA A 18 -15.04 -2.15 6.51
CA ALA A 18 -14.91 -1.91 5.07
C ALA A 18 -13.99 -2.91 4.37
N ILE A 19 -13.02 -3.51 5.08
CA ILE A 19 -12.18 -4.59 4.59
C ILE A 19 -12.17 -5.73 5.62
N PRO A 20 -12.97 -6.79 5.42
CA PRO A 20 -13.07 -7.86 6.39
C PRO A 20 -11.75 -8.65 6.48
N ASN A 21 -11.55 -9.29 7.64
CA ASN A 21 -10.44 -10.22 7.91
C ASN A 21 -9.02 -9.60 7.89
N LYS A 22 -8.93 -8.27 7.93
CA LYS A 22 -7.65 -7.57 8.01
C LYS A 22 -7.27 -7.35 9.48
N PRO A 23 -6.12 -7.88 9.95
CA PRO A 23 -5.77 -7.79 11.37
C PRO A 23 -5.41 -6.35 11.76
N ALA A 24 -5.95 -5.89 12.88
CA ALA A 24 -5.59 -4.61 13.48
C ALA A 24 -4.31 -4.73 14.34
N PHE A 25 -3.45 -3.72 14.21
CA PHE A 25 -2.24 -3.52 14.98
C PHE A 25 -2.33 -2.21 15.77
N GLN A 26 -1.63 -2.14 16.89
CA GLN A 26 -1.47 -0.92 17.65
C GLN A 26 -0.31 -0.10 17.06
N PHE A 27 -0.58 1.15 16.69
CA PHE A 27 0.42 2.11 16.24
C PHE A 27 0.12 3.49 16.83
N ASN A 28 1.09 4.09 17.52
CA ASN A 28 0.91 5.34 18.28
C ASN A 28 -0.33 5.32 19.21
N GLY A 29 -0.63 4.17 19.81
CA GLY A 29 -1.78 4.01 20.71
C GLY A 29 -3.14 3.93 20.01
N GLN A 30 -3.19 3.81 18.68
CA GLN A 30 -4.43 3.69 17.90
C GLN A 30 -4.45 2.38 17.09
N PRO A 31 -5.63 1.81 16.81
CA PRO A 31 -5.77 0.68 15.89
C PRO A 31 -5.48 1.11 14.45
N THR A 32 -4.76 0.29 13.70
CA THR A 32 -4.49 0.51 12.27
C THR A 32 -4.15 -0.81 11.56
N TRP A 33 -3.93 -0.77 10.26
CA TRP A 33 -3.46 -1.91 9.47
C TRP A 33 -1.97 -1.79 9.11
N ALA A 34 -1.34 -2.90 8.74
CA ALA A 34 0.08 -2.94 8.39
C ALA A 34 0.45 -1.92 7.29
N GLU A 35 -0.42 -1.75 6.29
CA GLU A 35 -0.22 -0.82 5.18
C GLU A 35 -0.25 0.63 5.64
N PHE A 36 -1.16 0.97 6.56
CA PHE A 36 -1.23 2.31 7.11
C PHE A 36 -0.07 2.59 8.07
N ILE A 37 0.47 1.58 8.77
CA ILE A 37 1.74 1.73 9.50
C ILE A 37 2.86 2.10 8.54
N LEU A 38 3.01 1.37 7.42
CA LEU A 38 4.02 1.65 6.42
C LEU A 38 3.85 3.05 5.82
N LEU A 39 2.62 3.42 5.46
CA LEU A 39 2.31 4.77 4.96
C LEU A 39 2.74 5.86 5.96
N ARG A 40 2.38 5.72 7.24
CA ARG A 40 2.73 6.70 8.28
C ARG A 40 4.24 6.78 8.52
N LEU A 41 4.97 5.68 8.38
CA LEU A 41 6.44 5.68 8.48
C LEU A 41 7.08 6.41 7.30
N LEU A 42 6.56 6.22 6.08
CA LEU A 42 7.02 6.93 4.89
C LEU A 42 6.69 8.43 4.99
N GLU A 43 5.49 8.77 5.44
CA GLU A 43 5.09 10.17 5.66
C GLU A 43 6.01 10.90 6.65
N ARG A 44 6.45 10.21 7.72
CA ARG A 44 7.45 10.75 8.66
C ARG A 44 8.83 10.97 8.03
N ASP A 45 9.17 10.22 6.99
CA ASP A 45 10.40 10.37 6.20
C ASP A 45 10.24 11.35 5.00
N GLY A 46 9.12 12.10 4.96
CA GLY A 46 8.86 13.15 3.98
C GLY A 46 8.22 12.66 2.67
N TRP A 47 7.82 11.40 2.59
CA TRP A 47 7.06 10.88 1.46
C TRP A 47 5.60 11.34 1.51
N LYS A 48 4.98 11.47 0.34
CA LYS A 48 3.55 11.79 0.20
C LYS A 48 2.89 10.76 -0.69
N GLY A 49 1.77 10.20 -0.24
CA GLY A 49 1.03 9.25 -1.05
C GLY A 49 -0.14 8.63 -0.31
N ALA A 50 -0.49 7.42 -0.69
CA ALA A 50 -1.71 6.80 -0.23
C ALA A 50 -1.65 5.27 -0.30
N TRP A 51 -2.55 4.64 0.44
CA TRP A 51 -2.95 3.27 0.19
C TRP A 51 -3.87 3.23 -1.06
N VAL A 52 -3.62 2.29 -1.98
CA VAL A 52 -4.26 2.21 -3.29
C VAL A 52 -5.42 1.22 -3.25
N LYS A 53 -6.65 1.74 -3.34
CA LYS A 53 -7.87 0.94 -3.42
C LYS A 53 -8.13 0.49 -4.85
N ASN A 54 -8.13 -0.83 -5.05
CA ASN A 54 -8.15 -1.42 -6.40
C ASN A 54 -9.39 -2.28 -6.69
N TRP A 55 -10.31 -2.44 -5.73
CA TRP A 55 -11.58 -3.13 -5.93
C TRP A 55 -12.73 -2.13 -6.07
N ARG A 56 -13.71 -2.43 -6.94
CA ARG A 56 -14.91 -1.58 -7.16
C ARG A 56 -14.53 -0.12 -7.44
N GLY A 57 -13.64 0.09 -8.40
CA GLY A 57 -13.12 1.41 -8.78
C GLY A 57 -11.86 1.82 -8.00
N ARG A 58 -11.03 2.64 -8.67
CA ARG A 58 -9.78 3.20 -8.12
C ARG A 58 -10.08 4.31 -7.12
N ALA A 59 -9.44 4.25 -5.97
CA ALA A 59 -9.37 5.36 -5.03
C ALA A 59 -8.02 5.34 -4.28
N PHE A 60 -7.67 6.47 -3.68
CA PHE A 60 -6.47 6.61 -2.85
C PHE A 60 -6.91 6.99 -1.46
N TRP A 61 -6.44 6.25 -0.46
CA TRP A 61 -6.83 6.40 0.92
C TRP A 61 -5.64 6.84 1.77
N ARG A 62 -5.80 7.93 2.51
CA ARG A 62 -4.88 8.32 3.58
C ARG A 62 -5.05 7.42 4.80
N ASP A 63 -6.28 7.04 5.09
CA ASP A 63 -6.68 6.13 6.17
C ASP A 63 -7.96 5.37 5.75
N VAL A 64 -8.45 4.46 6.59
CA VAL A 64 -9.64 3.63 6.29
C VAL A 64 -10.84 4.53 5.96
N LEU A 65 -11.32 4.45 4.71
CA LEU A 65 -12.41 5.27 4.13
C LEU A 65 -12.10 6.77 3.99
N GLU A 66 -10.89 7.22 4.31
CA GLU A 66 -10.47 8.61 4.12
C GLU A 66 -9.83 8.78 2.74
N VAL A 67 -10.65 9.14 1.75
CA VAL A 67 -10.20 9.37 0.38
C VAL A 67 -9.32 10.62 0.31
N CYS A 68 -8.22 10.53 -0.42
CA CYS A 68 -7.31 11.63 -0.69
C CYS A 68 -6.91 11.69 -2.17
N GLU A 69 -6.22 12.76 -2.54
CA GLU A 69 -5.59 12.89 -3.85
C GLU A 69 -4.07 12.69 -3.73
N LEU A 70 -3.47 12.13 -4.79
CA LEU A 70 -2.02 12.10 -4.92
C LEU A 70 -1.50 13.47 -5.37
N PRO A 71 -0.24 13.82 -5.06
CA PRO A 71 0.43 14.95 -5.71
C PRO A 71 0.32 14.86 -7.23
N SER A 72 0.20 16.00 -7.93
CA SER A 72 -0.15 16.02 -9.35
C SER A 72 0.81 15.22 -10.25
N SER A 73 2.13 15.30 -9.98
CA SER A 73 3.13 14.51 -10.71
C SER A 73 2.96 13.00 -10.49
N ALA A 74 2.78 12.59 -9.24
CA ALA A 74 2.51 11.20 -8.87
C ALA A 74 1.20 10.68 -9.47
N SER A 75 0.14 11.50 -9.45
CA SER A 75 -1.14 11.16 -10.07
C SER A 75 -1.02 10.98 -11.58
N ALA A 76 -0.28 11.87 -12.26
CA ALA A 76 -0.05 11.78 -13.70
C ALA A 76 0.71 10.49 -14.07
N LEU A 77 1.82 10.22 -13.39
CA LEU A 77 2.60 8.99 -13.58
C LEU A 77 1.75 7.74 -13.31
N PHE A 78 1.04 7.71 -12.19
CA PHE A 78 0.19 6.56 -11.85
C PHE A 78 -0.82 6.26 -12.95
N ARG A 79 -1.47 7.29 -13.50
CA ARG A 79 -2.44 7.16 -14.59
C ARG A 79 -1.79 6.69 -15.90
N GLN A 80 -0.56 7.10 -16.18
CA GLN A 80 0.20 6.61 -17.35
C GLN A 80 0.47 5.11 -17.23
N ILE A 81 0.98 4.66 -16.08
CA ILE A 81 1.22 3.24 -15.79
C ILE A 81 -0.10 2.45 -15.85
N GLU A 82 -1.16 2.96 -15.23
CA GLU A 82 -2.48 2.32 -15.22
C GLU A 82 -3.04 2.14 -16.65
N LYS A 83 -2.90 3.17 -17.49
CA LYS A 83 -3.32 3.13 -18.89
C LYS A 83 -2.53 2.07 -19.67
N ARG A 84 -1.21 1.99 -19.45
CA ARG A 84 -0.34 1.00 -20.10
C ARG A 84 -0.64 -0.43 -19.66
N ALA A 85 -1.00 -0.63 -18.39
CA ALA A 85 -1.46 -1.91 -17.87
C ALA A 85 -2.83 -2.36 -18.44
N ALA A 86 -3.40 -1.59 -19.38
CA ALA A 86 -4.51 -1.95 -20.28
C ALA A 86 -5.78 -2.46 -19.58
N GLY A 87 -6.21 -1.78 -18.50
CA GLY A 87 -7.49 -2.07 -17.83
C GLY A 87 -7.55 -3.38 -17.06
N ARG A 88 -6.45 -4.15 -17.00
CA ARG A 88 -6.29 -5.30 -16.09
C ARG A 88 -5.97 -4.85 -14.66
N GLY A 89 -6.48 -3.67 -14.26
CA GLY A 89 -6.06 -2.80 -13.15
C GLY A 89 -6.06 -3.37 -11.72
N GLY A 90 -6.25 -4.68 -11.57
CA GLY A 90 -5.75 -5.40 -10.42
C GLY A 90 -4.21 -5.45 -10.44
N GLY A 91 -3.60 -5.60 -9.28
CA GLY A 91 -2.15 -5.83 -9.17
C GLY A 91 -1.28 -4.59 -9.04
N CYS A 92 -1.84 -3.37 -8.96
CA CYS A 92 -1.07 -2.27 -8.36
C CYS A 92 -0.74 -2.64 -6.91
N TRP A 93 0.45 -2.20 -6.47
CA TRP A 93 0.94 -2.33 -5.12
C TRP A 93 0.00 -1.63 -4.14
N ASP A 94 -0.05 -2.14 -2.91
CA ASP A 94 -0.91 -1.62 -1.85
C ASP A 94 -0.68 -0.14 -1.55
N ILE A 95 0.55 0.35 -1.63
CA ILE A 95 0.93 1.72 -1.28
C ILE A 95 1.69 2.34 -2.45
N PHE A 96 1.33 3.58 -2.77
CA PHE A 96 2.06 4.40 -3.73
C PHE A 96 2.39 5.74 -3.12
N VAL A 97 3.68 6.10 -3.09
CA VAL A 97 4.19 7.35 -2.52
C VAL A 97 5.22 8.01 -3.42
N SER A 98 5.42 9.30 -3.22
CA SER A 98 6.38 10.13 -3.94
C SER A 98 7.11 11.10 -3.02
N ARG A 99 8.33 11.47 -3.38
CA ARG A 99 9.13 12.51 -2.72
C ARG A 99 10.00 13.22 -3.75
N GLY A 100 9.63 14.43 -4.12
CA GLY A 100 10.21 15.08 -5.30
C GLY A 100 9.90 14.26 -6.55
N ASP A 101 10.94 13.85 -7.26
CA ASP A 101 10.87 13.02 -8.47
C ASP A 101 11.08 11.52 -8.18
N GLU A 102 11.20 11.15 -6.90
CA GLU A 102 11.26 9.75 -6.47
C GLU A 102 9.86 9.17 -6.28
N PHE A 103 9.67 7.91 -6.70
CA PHE A 103 8.42 7.17 -6.55
C PHE A 103 8.70 5.82 -5.89
N LEU A 104 7.81 5.37 -5.00
CA LEU A 104 7.83 4.03 -4.42
C LEU A 104 6.47 3.35 -4.53
N PHE A 105 6.51 2.07 -4.86
CA PHE A 105 5.41 1.14 -4.87
C PHE A 105 5.69 0.05 -3.83
N ILE A 106 4.83 -0.07 -2.82
CA ILE A 106 5.06 -0.98 -1.69
C ILE A 106 3.88 -1.94 -1.54
N GLU A 107 4.19 -3.22 -1.58
CA GLU A 107 3.24 -4.31 -1.43
C GLU A 107 3.40 -4.90 -0.03
N SER A 108 2.31 -4.97 0.72
CA SER A 108 2.28 -5.47 2.10
C SER A 108 1.79 -6.91 2.09
N LYS A 109 2.67 -7.87 2.42
CA LYS A 109 2.30 -9.29 2.45
C LYS A 109 2.44 -9.89 3.82
N LYS A 110 1.40 -10.62 4.24
CA LYS A 110 1.54 -11.53 5.38
C LYS A 110 2.43 -12.69 4.95
N ARG A 111 3.53 -12.91 5.66
CA ARG A 111 4.51 -13.98 5.40
C ARG A 111 3.82 -15.34 5.29
N GLY A 112 4.25 -16.13 4.30
CA GLY A 112 3.67 -17.45 4.00
C GLY A 112 2.38 -17.40 3.18
N LYS A 113 1.92 -16.21 2.77
CA LYS A 113 0.88 -16.02 1.76
C LYS A 113 1.43 -15.24 0.55
N ASP A 114 1.04 -15.73 -0.62
CA ASP A 114 1.15 -15.18 -1.97
C ASP A 114 2.50 -15.02 -2.66
N LYS A 115 2.61 -15.72 -3.80
CA LYS A 115 3.51 -15.40 -4.90
C LYS A 115 3.02 -14.13 -5.61
N ALA A 116 3.90 -13.38 -6.27
CA ALA A 116 3.50 -12.27 -7.12
C ALA A 116 2.57 -12.76 -8.24
N THR A 117 1.39 -12.14 -8.37
CA THR A 117 0.39 -12.51 -9.36
C THR A 117 0.80 -12.05 -10.76
N LEU A 118 0.18 -12.60 -11.81
CA LEU A 118 0.39 -12.14 -13.18
C LEU A 118 0.04 -10.65 -13.34
N THR A 119 -1.00 -10.17 -12.66
CA THR A 119 -1.41 -8.76 -12.73
C THR A 119 -0.42 -7.82 -12.05
N GLN A 120 0.20 -8.25 -10.95
CA GLN A 120 1.33 -7.52 -10.33
C GLN A 120 2.51 -7.42 -11.30
N ARG A 121 2.86 -8.50 -12.00
CA ARG A 121 3.95 -8.48 -12.99
C ARG A 121 3.66 -7.52 -14.14
N ILE A 122 2.45 -7.55 -14.71
CA ILE A 122 2.04 -6.65 -15.79
C ILE A 122 2.16 -5.18 -15.35
N TRP A 123 1.73 -4.87 -14.12
CA TRP A 123 1.84 -3.51 -13.60
C TRP A 123 3.30 -3.08 -13.41
N LEU A 124 4.16 -3.95 -12.86
CA LEU A 124 5.59 -3.70 -12.73
C LEU A 124 6.23 -3.45 -14.09
N GLU A 125 6.03 -4.34 -15.06
CA GLU A 125 6.56 -4.20 -16.43
C GLU A 125 6.09 -2.89 -17.07
N SER A 126 4.81 -2.53 -16.89
CA SER A 126 4.28 -1.25 -17.37
C SER A 126 4.96 -0.04 -16.73
N ALA A 127 5.31 -0.11 -15.45
CA ALA A 127 6.01 0.98 -14.78
C ALA A 127 7.48 1.08 -15.20
N LEU A 128 8.13 -0.05 -15.41
CA LEU A 128 9.51 -0.10 -15.94
C LEU A 128 9.58 0.52 -17.34
N ASP A 129 8.58 0.27 -18.19
CA ASP A 129 8.44 0.90 -19.51
C ASP A 129 8.27 2.42 -19.45
N GLU A 130 7.70 2.96 -18.37
CA GLU A 130 7.59 4.40 -18.10
C GLU A 130 8.87 4.97 -17.45
N GLY A 131 9.95 4.18 -17.36
CA GLY A 131 11.25 4.60 -16.86
C GLY A 131 11.38 4.56 -15.34
N ILE A 132 10.42 3.97 -14.62
CA ILE A 132 10.52 3.79 -13.17
C ILE A 132 11.55 2.70 -12.87
N PRO A 133 12.57 2.95 -12.02
CA PRO A 133 13.57 1.95 -11.73
C PRO A 133 12.98 0.80 -10.91
N LEU A 134 13.49 -0.42 -11.10
CA LEU A 134 13.07 -1.59 -10.31
C LEU A 134 13.23 -1.36 -8.80
N ALA A 135 14.22 -0.56 -8.39
CA ALA A 135 14.44 -0.18 -6.99
C ALA A 135 13.27 0.59 -6.36
N SER A 136 12.35 1.13 -7.16
CA SER A 136 11.12 1.75 -6.67
C SER A 136 10.07 0.74 -6.18
N PHE A 137 10.27 -0.55 -6.40
CA PHE A 137 9.31 -1.60 -6.04
C PHE A 137 9.81 -2.40 -4.84
N VAL A 138 9.01 -2.40 -3.77
CA VAL A 138 9.35 -3.06 -2.51
C VAL A 138 8.22 -4.00 -2.09
N ILE A 139 8.58 -5.19 -1.63
CA ILE A 139 7.66 -6.08 -0.91
C ILE A 139 8.06 -6.04 0.56
N VAL A 140 7.13 -5.66 1.42
CA VAL A 140 7.30 -5.71 2.86
C VAL A 140 6.51 -6.90 3.39
N GLU A 141 7.26 -7.92 3.82
CA GLU A 141 6.67 -9.08 4.48
C GLU A 141 6.56 -8.85 5.99
N TRP A 142 5.40 -9.17 6.55
CA TRP A 142 5.15 -9.15 7.99
C TRP A 142 4.57 -10.48 8.44
N LEU A 143 4.88 -10.86 9.68
CA LEU A 143 4.34 -12.06 10.30
C LEU A 143 3.60 -11.67 11.57
N ARG A 144 2.48 -12.33 11.83
CA ARG A 144 1.82 -12.25 13.13
C ARG A 144 2.21 -13.49 13.90
N THR A 145 2.96 -13.31 14.98
CA THR A 145 3.12 -14.36 15.99
C THR A 145 1.89 -14.29 16.88
N ASP A 146 0.99 -15.26 16.73
CA ASP A 146 -0.05 -15.44 17.73
C ASP A 146 0.67 -15.87 19.02
N MET A 147 0.56 -15.08 20.09
CA MET A 147 0.87 -15.58 21.43
C MET A 147 -0.26 -16.54 21.75
N GLY A 148 0.04 -17.85 21.76
CA GLY A 148 -0.88 -18.89 22.20
C GLY A 148 -1.30 -18.72 23.65
#